data_AF-A0A0G1R6V7-F1
#
_entry.id   AF-A0A0G1R6V7-F1
#
_cell.length_a   1.000
_cell.length_b   1.000
_cell.length_c   1.000
_cell.angle_alpha   90.00
_cell.angle_beta   90.00
_cell.angle_gamma   90.00
#
_symmetry.space_group_name_H-M   'P 1'
#
loop_
_entity.id
_entity.type
_entity.pdbx_description
1 polymer ?
#
loop_
_entity_poly.entity_id
_entity_poly.type
_entity_poly.pdbx_seq_one_letter_code
_entity_poly.pdbx_strand_id
1 'polypeptide(L)'
;MNRETKSCKNCKAQFEITPDDLGFYEKMGVPAPVLCPDCRFRRRAVFRNEMNLYSRKCELCGKSTVAMYHHKSPYVVYCRDCWLSDKWDPLSYGRDYDFSRPFFEQFSELILQVPKSGIFASTDMGPNIRSDWTNFSGANKDC
;
A
#
# COMPACT_ATOMS: atom_id res chain seq x y z
N MET A 1 2.63 38.64 0.99
CA MET A 1 2.53 37.26 0.46
C MET A 1 1.40 36.57 1.20
N ASN A 2 0.25 36.38 0.53
CA ASN A 2 -1.00 36.05 1.20
C ASN A 2 -1.08 34.54 1.51
N ARG A 3 -1.39 34.21 2.76
CA ARG A 3 -1.71 32.84 3.19
C ARG A 3 -3.21 32.61 2.97
N GLU A 4 -3.57 31.44 2.47
CA GLU A 4 -4.97 31.05 2.30
C GLU A 4 -5.37 30.03 3.36
N THR A 5 -6.33 30.36 4.22
CA THR A 5 -6.94 29.39 5.15
C THR A 5 -8.16 28.75 4.50
N LYS A 6 -8.17 27.42 4.41
CA LYS A 6 -9.28 26.63 3.85
C LYS A 6 -9.87 25.67 4.87
N SER A 7 -11.15 25.34 4.71
CA SER A 7 -11.80 24.28 5.50
C SER A 7 -11.72 22.95 4.74
N CYS A 8 -11.26 21.90 5.40
CA CYS A 8 -11.17 20.56 4.85
C CYS A 8 -12.56 20.00 4.54
N LYS A 9 -12.81 19.56 3.31
CA LYS A 9 -14.12 18.98 2.93
C LYS A 9 -14.52 17.76 3.76
N ASN A 10 -13.53 16.97 4.23
CA ASN A 10 -13.74 15.72 4.95
C ASN A 10 -13.94 15.92 6.46
N CYS A 11 -12.93 16.43 7.17
CA CYS A 11 -12.96 16.58 8.63
C CYS A 11 -13.39 17.97 9.12
N LYS A 12 -13.68 18.92 8.20
CA LYS A 12 -14.05 20.32 8.48
C LYS A 12 -12.99 21.17 9.20
N ALA A 13 -11.87 20.57 9.62
CA ALA A 13 -10.74 21.29 10.19
C ALA A 13 -10.19 22.35 9.23
N GLN A 14 -9.74 23.47 9.79
CA GLN A 14 -9.03 24.50 9.03
C GLN A 14 -7.60 24.07 8.75
N PHE A 15 -7.08 24.42 7.58
CA PHE A 15 -5.69 24.24 7.23
C PHE A 15 -5.22 25.40 6.35
N GLU A 16 -3.94 25.72 6.45
CA GLU A 16 -3.33 26.81 5.70
C GLU A 16 -2.66 26.28 4.42
N ILE A 17 -2.70 27.10 3.38
CA ILE A 17 -1.91 26.94 2.16
C ILE A 17 -0.99 28.15 2.09
N THR A 18 0.31 27.87 2.08
CA THR A 18 1.34 28.91 2.04
C THR A 18 1.52 29.42 0.60
N PRO A 19 2.11 30.62 0.41
CA PRO A 19 2.49 31.11 -0.92
C PRO A 19 3.39 30.13 -1.68
N ASP A 20 4.30 29.44 -0.98
CA ASP A 20 5.20 28.46 -1.57
C ASP A 20 4.43 27.22 -2.05
N ASP A 21 3.41 26.78 -1.28
CA ASP A 21 2.50 25.72 -1.72
C ASP A 21 1.76 26.12 -3.00
N LEU A 22 1.25 27.36 -3.08
CA LEU A 22 0.55 27.86 -4.28
C LEU A 22 1.48 27.88 -5.50
N GLY A 23 2.70 28.40 -5.33
CA GLY A 23 3.71 28.40 -6.39
C GLY A 23 4.11 26.98 -6.83
N PHE A 24 4.16 26.03 -5.89
CA PHE A 24 4.38 24.61 -6.21
C PHE A 24 3.21 24.04 -7.03
N TYR A 25 1.96 24.26 -6.63
CA TYR A 25 0.79 23.76 -7.34
C TYR A 25 0.67 24.35 -8.75
N GLU A 26 0.94 25.65 -8.91
CA GLU A 26 0.98 26.32 -10.21
C GLU A 26 2.08 25.75 -11.11
N LYS A 27 3.31 25.61 -10.60
CA LYS A 27 4.43 25.03 -11.35
C LYS A 27 4.15 23.59 -11.80
N MET A 28 3.47 22.81 -10.96
CA MET A 28 3.09 21.42 -11.27
C MET A 28 1.84 21.32 -12.14
N GLY A 29 1.14 22.42 -12.42
CA GLY A 29 -0.11 22.44 -13.20
C GLY A 29 -1.27 21.70 -12.55
N VAL A 30 -1.31 21.66 -11.21
CA VAL A 30 -2.33 20.92 -10.44
C VAL A 30 -3.13 21.85 -9.54
N PRO A 31 -4.41 21.54 -9.25
CA PRO A 31 -5.22 22.38 -8.37
C PRO A 31 -4.76 22.29 -6.91
N ALA A 32 -4.94 23.39 -6.18
CA ALA A 32 -4.72 23.44 -4.74
C ALA A 32 -5.63 22.43 -3.99
N PRO A 33 -5.16 21.88 -2.86
CA PRO A 33 -5.86 20.82 -2.15
C PRO A 33 -7.17 21.30 -1.51
N VAL A 34 -8.18 20.42 -1.56
CA VAL A 34 -9.49 20.60 -0.90
C VAL A 34 -9.54 19.88 0.47
N LEU A 35 -8.53 19.05 0.74
CA LEU A 35 -8.40 18.24 1.95
C LEU A 35 -7.17 18.68 2.72
N CYS A 36 -7.28 18.73 4.05
CA CYS A 36 -6.14 19.00 4.91
C CYS A 36 -5.03 17.93 4.73
N PRO A 37 -3.78 18.26 5.10
CA PRO A 37 -2.65 17.34 5.00
C PRO A 37 -2.93 15.95 5.59
N ASP A 38 -3.56 15.88 6.77
CA ASP A 38 -3.86 14.61 7.44
C ASP A 38 -4.86 13.74 6.67
N CYS A 39 -5.93 14.35 6.15
CA CYS A 39 -6.91 13.62 5.34
C CYS A 39 -6.29 13.11 4.03
N ARG A 40 -5.40 13.89 3.42
CA ARG A 40 -4.62 13.44 2.25
C ARG A 40 -3.67 12.30 2.63
N PHE A 41 -3.01 12.39 3.77
CA PHE A 41 -2.13 11.32 4.26
C PHE A 41 -2.90 10.03 4.52
N ARG A 42 -4.02 10.08 5.25
CA ARG A 42 -4.87 8.90 5.51
C ARG A 42 -5.34 8.22 4.22
N ARG A 43 -5.72 8.99 3.19
CA ARG A 43 -6.08 8.44 1.88
C ARG A 43 -4.90 7.73 1.20
N ARG A 44 -3.70 8.31 1.27
CA ARG A 44 -2.47 7.69 0.74
C ARG A 44 -2.07 6.43 1.52
N ALA A 45 -2.31 6.44 2.83
CA ALA A 45 -1.94 5.36 3.73
C ALA A 45 -2.98 4.24 3.84
N VAL A 46 -4.15 4.35 3.18
CA VAL A 46 -5.26 3.38 3.35
C VAL A 46 -4.86 1.94 3.01
N PHE A 47 -3.93 1.76 2.07
CA PHE A 47 -3.43 0.45 1.65
C PHE A 47 -2.14 0.03 2.36
N ARG A 48 -1.61 0.87 3.27
CA ARG A 48 -0.37 0.59 3.99
C ARG A 48 -0.70 0.09 5.40
N ASN A 49 -0.18 -1.08 5.73
CA ASN A 49 -0.14 -1.56 7.11
C ASN A 49 1.30 -1.87 7.49
N GLU A 50 1.94 -0.93 8.15
CA GLU A 50 3.36 -1.06 8.52
C GLU A 50 3.53 -1.75 9.86
N MET A 51 2.54 -1.65 10.74
CA MET A 51 2.70 -1.96 12.18
C MET A 51 2.07 -3.28 12.62
N ASN A 52 0.94 -3.70 12.03
CA ASN A 52 0.23 -4.88 12.51
C ASN A 52 0.62 -6.10 11.69
N LEU A 53 1.38 -7.01 12.32
CA LEU A 53 1.79 -8.29 11.74
C LEU A 53 1.06 -9.44 12.42
N TYR A 54 0.61 -10.39 11.61
CA TYR A 54 -0.13 -11.57 12.04
C TYR A 54 0.59 -12.82 11.58
N SER A 55 0.59 -13.86 12.44
CA SER A 55 1.03 -15.18 12.01
C SER A 55 0.05 -15.74 10.97
N ARG A 56 0.58 -16.16 9.82
CA ARG A 56 -0.20 -16.71 8.70
C ARG A 56 0.63 -17.74 7.93
N LYS A 57 -0.03 -18.72 7.31
CA LYS A 57 0.62 -19.61 6.36
C LYS A 57 0.71 -18.95 4.99
N CYS A 58 1.83 -19.15 4.30
CA CYS A 58 1.98 -18.77 2.91
C CYS A 58 1.11 -19.68 2.03
N GLU A 59 0.27 -19.11 1.17
CA GLU A 59 -0.64 -19.95 0.37
C GLU A 59 0.04 -20.63 -0.83
N LEU A 60 1.31 -20.29 -1.11
CA LEU A 60 2.10 -20.95 -2.15
C LEU A 60 2.91 -22.14 -1.60
N CYS A 61 3.57 -21.98 -0.44
CA CYS A 61 4.50 -22.99 0.09
C CYS A 61 4.08 -23.59 1.44
N GLY A 62 3.02 -23.10 2.07
CA GLY A 62 2.51 -23.57 3.36
C GLY A 62 3.33 -23.18 4.59
N LYS A 63 4.50 -22.54 4.42
CA LYS A 63 5.37 -22.11 5.53
C LYS A 63 4.64 -21.10 6.42
N SER A 64 4.74 -21.27 7.74
CA SER A 64 4.30 -20.26 8.70
C SER A 64 5.21 -19.02 8.61
N THR A 65 4.60 -17.86 8.42
CA THR A 65 5.29 -16.58 8.28
C THR A 65 4.47 -15.49 8.95
N VAL A 66 4.98 -14.26 8.93
CA VAL A 66 4.24 -13.09 9.36
C VAL A 66 3.71 -12.36 8.14
N ALA A 67 2.54 -11.75 8.28
CA ALA A 67 1.95 -10.95 7.22
C ALA A 67 1.20 -9.74 7.77
N MET A 68 1.12 -8.68 6.97
CA MET A 68 0.33 -7.48 7.24
C MET A 68 -1.18 -7.73 7.20
N TYR A 69 -1.61 -8.91 6.76
CA TYR A 69 -3.01 -9.24 6.56
C TYR A 69 -3.49 -10.18 7.65
N HIS A 70 -4.57 -9.79 8.34
CA HIS A 70 -5.21 -10.63 9.34
C HIS A 70 -5.66 -11.97 8.73
N HIS A 71 -5.68 -13.04 9.53
CA HIS A 71 -6.04 -14.40 9.06
C HIS A 71 -7.47 -14.52 8.49
N LYS A 72 -8.36 -13.58 8.86
CA LYS A 72 -9.74 -13.47 8.32
C LYS A 72 -9.83 -12.65 7.02
N SER A 73 -8.73 -12.07 6.57
CA SER A 73 -8.73 -11.31 5.31
C SER A 73 -8.98 -12.26 4.13
N PRO A 74 -9.73 -11.82 3.10
CA PRO A 74 -10.07 -12.67 1.96
C PRO A 74 -8.94 -12.80 0.94
N TYR A 75 -7.79 -12.15 1.18
CA TYR A 75 -6.69 -12.09 0.23
C TYR A 75 -5.84 -13.36 0.27
N VAL A 76 -5.38 -13.79 -0.90
CA VAL A 76 -4.29 -14.76 -1.05
C VAL A 76 -2.97 -14.07 -0.71
N VAL A 77 -2.18 -14.64 0.19
CA VAL A 77 -0.94 -14.00 0.69
C VAL A 77 0.24 -14.94 0.59
N TYR A 78 1.31 -14.46 -0.04
CA TYR A 78 2.57 -15.20 -0.16
C TYR A 78 3.61 -14.65 0.81
N CYS A 79 4.46 -15.53 1.35
CA CYS A 79 5.65 -15.08 2.06
C CYS A 79 6.58 -14.32 1.10
N ARG A 80 7.46 -13.48 1.66
CA ARG A 80 8.41 -12.67 0.89
C ARG A 80 9.18 -13.49 -0.15
N ASP A 81 9.72 -14.64 0.26
CA ASP A 81 10.55 -15.46 -0.63
C ASP A 81 9.75 -16.05 -1.79
N CYS A 82 8.48 -16.41 -1.57
CA CYS A 82 7.59 -16.88 -2.63
C CYS A 82 7.16 -15.73 -3.55
N TRP A 83 6.85 -14.56 -2.97
CA TRP A 83 6.48 -13.36 -3.71
C TRP A 83 7.55 -12.94 -4.71
N LEU A 84 8.82 -12.99 -4.30
CA LEU A 84 9.98 -12.62 -5.13
C LEU A 84 10.54 -13.78 -5.96
N SER A 85 9.91 -14.96 -5.93
CA SER A 85 10.38 -16.12 -6.69
C SER A 85 9.66 -16.28 -8.02
N ASP A 86 10.29 -16.99 -8.95
CA ASP A 86 9.70 -17.38 -10.24
C ASP A 86 8.66 -18.52 -10.12
N LYS A 87 8.23 -18.87 -8.90
CA LYS A 87 7.26 -19.96 -8.66
C LYS A 87 5.83 -19.59 -8.98
N TRP A 88 5.56 -18.32 -9.25
CA TRP A 88 4.25 -17.82 -9.64
C TRP A 88 4.42 -16.71 -10.67
N ASP A 89 3.43 -16.54 -11.54
CA ASP A 89 3.45 -15.52 -12.58
C ASP A 89 2.35 -14.48 -12.30
N PRO A 90 2.70 -13.20 -12.07
CA PRO A 90 1.70 -12.15 -11.88
C PRO A 90 0.82 -11.92 -13.12
N LEU A 91 1.31 -12.22 -14.32
CA LEU A 91 0.55 -12.00 -15.56
C LEU A 91 -0.50 -13.09 -15.80
N SER A 92 -0.38 -14.25 -15.14
CA SER A 92 -1.36 -15.34 -15.24
C SER A 92 -2.77 -14.97 -14.76
N TYR A 93 -2.90 -13.89 -13.97
CA TYR A 93 -4.18 -13.34 -13.50
C TYR A 93 -4.77 -12.28 -14.45
N GLY A 94 -4.10 -12.01 -15.57
CA GLY A 94 -4.57 -11.09 -16.59
C GLY A 94 -5.92 -11.53 -17.17
N ARG A 95 -6.80 -10.56 -17.43
CA ARG A 95 -8.11 -10.79 -18.02
C ARG A 95 -8.56 -9.58 -18.82
N ASP A 96 -9.35 -9.84 -19.85
CA ASP A 96 -9.95 -8.80 -20.67
C ASP A 96 -10.98 -8.00 -19.86
N TYR A 97 -11.10 -6.70 -20.17
CA TYR A 97 -12.06 -5.82 -19.53
C TYR A 97 -13.44 -5.98 -20.17
N ASP A 98 -14.45 -6.28 -19.34
CA ASP A 98 -15.84 -6.37 -19.78
C ASP A 98 -16.53 -5.01 -19.65
N PHE A 99 -16.81 -4.35 -20.77
CA PHE A 99 -17.49 -3.04 -20.80
C PHE A 99 -18.96 -3.10 -20.39
N SER A 100 -19.57 -4.29 -20.29
CA SER A 100 -20.95 -4.45 -19.83
C SER A 100 -21.11 -4.37 -18.31
N ARG A 101 -19.99 -4.47 -17.56
CA ARG A 101 -19.99 -4.51 -16.09
C ARG A 101 -19.29 -3.29 -15.47
N PRO A 102 -19.66 -2.89 -14.25
CA PRO A 102 -18.98 -1.82 -13.53
C PRO A 102 -17.50 -2.14 -13.30
N PHE A 103 -16.63 -1.14 -13.51
CA PHE A 103 -15.18 -1.29 -13.33
C PHE A 103 -14.79 -1.79 -11.93
N PHE A 104 -15.35 -1.20 -10.87
CA PHE A 104 -14.90 -1.50 -9.51
C PHE A 104 -15.27 -2.91 -9.03
N GLU A 105 -16.31 -3.51 -9.57
CA GLU A 105 -16.66 -4.91 -9.27
C GLU A 105 -15.62 -5.85 -9.86
N GLN A 106 -15.34 -5.68 -11.16
CA GLN A 106 -14.28 -6.41 -11.84
C GLN A 106 -12.95 -6.15 -11.11
N PHE A 107 -12.58 -4.91 -10.83
CA PHE A 107 -11.34 -4.61 -10.13
C PHE A 107 -11.25 -5.27 -8.74
N SER A 108 -12.34 -5.29 -7.97
CA SER A 108 -12.38 -5.96 -6.66
C SER A 108 -12.16 -7.47 -6.78
N GLU A 109 -12.79 -8.12 -7.75
CA GLU A 109 -12.57 -9.55 -8.00
C GLU A 109 -11.09 -9.83 -8.32
N LEU A 110 -10.45 -8.94 -9.08
CA LEU A 110 -9.04 -9.10 -9.48
C LEU A 110 -8.16 -9.02 -8.25
N ILE A 111 -8.40 -8.00 -7.41
CA ILE A 111 -7.66 -7.76 -6.17
C ILE A 111 -7.75 -8.95 -5.20
N LEU A 112 -8.88 -9.66 -5.19
CA LEU A 112 -9.07 -10.82 -4.32
C LEU A 112 -8.33 -12.06 -4.82
N GLN A 113 -8.23 -12.23 -6.14
CA GLN A 113 -7.54 -13.37 -6.75
C GLN A 113 -6.03 -13.18 -6.83
N VAL A 114 -5.56 -11.99 -7.18
CA VAL A 114 -4.13 -11.70 -7.31
C VAL A 114 -3.47 -11.78 -5.94
N PRO A 115 -2.46 -12.65 -5.75
CA PRO A 115 -1.75 -12.77 -4.49
C PRO A 115 -1.15 -11.45 -4.03
N LYS A 116 -0.95 -11.31 -2.73
CA LYS A 116 -0.29 -10.16 -2.10
C LYS A 116 0.97 -10.60 -1.38
N SER A 117 1.99 -9.75 -1.39
CA SER A 117 3.15 -9.96 -0.52
C SER A 117 2.73 -9.85 0.95
N GLY A 118 3.10 -10.83 1.77
CA GLY A 118 2.81 -10.84 3.20
C GLY A 118 3.48 -9.69 3.95
N ILE A 119 4.72 -9.37 3.60
CA ILE A 119 5.49 -8.25 4.15
C ILE A 119 6.26 -7.55 3.02
N PHE A 120 6.71 -6.34 3.27
CA PHE A 120 7.62 -5.62 2.38
C PHE A 120 8.98 -5.47 3.05
N ALA A 121 9.88 -6.45 2.89
CA ALA A 121 11.27 -6.30 3.35
C ALA A 121 12.23 -6.26 2.16
N SER A 122 12.97 -5.17 2.03
CA SER A 122 13.95 -4.97 0.96
C SER A 122 15.22 -5.76 1.26
N THR A 123 15.89 -6.20 0.20
CA THR A 123 17.27 -6.73 0.25
C THR A 123 18.22 -5.94 -0.64
N ASP A 124 17.79 -4.79 -1.16
CA ASP A 124 18.58 -3.97 -2.09
C ASP A 124 19.82 -3.41 -1.39
N MET A 125 19.72 -3.14 -0.09
CA MET A 125 20.81 -2.61 0.75
C MET A 125 21.60 -3.73 1.47
N GLY A 126 21.26 -5.00 1.25
CA GLY A 126 21.86 -6.16 1.92
C GLY A 126 20.84 -7.19 2.42
N PRO A 127 21.29 -8.41 2.77
CA PRO A 127 20.40 -9.47 3.24
C PRO A 127 19.81 -9.15 4.61
N ASN A 128 18.57 -9.59 4.84
CA ASN A 128 17.99 -9.62 6.18
C ASN A 128 18.42 -10.92 6.87
N ILE A 129 19.06 -10.81 8.04
CA ILE A 129 19.59 -11.95 8.80
C ILE A 129 18.78 -12.11 10.07
N ARG A 130 18.11 -13.27 10.25
CA ARG A 130 17.29 -13.58 11.44
C ARG A 130 16.35 -12.42 11.81
N SER A 131 15.63 -11.89 10.82
CA SER A 131 14.80 -10.69 10.94
C SER A 131 13.38 -10.93 10.39
N ASP A 132 12.82 -12.09 10.72
CA ASP A 132 11.57 -12.59 10.13
C ASP A 132 10.35 -11.72 10.49
N TRP A 133 10.45 -10.88 11.54
CA TRP A 133 9.37 -10.02 12.04
C TRP A 133 9.46 -8.57 11.53
N THR A 134 10.24 -8.33 10.48
CA THR A 134 10.46 -6.99 9.94
C THR A 134 9.54 -6.69 8.75
N ASN A 135 9.10 -5.44 8.65
CA ASN A 135 8.26 -4.93 7.56
C ASN A 135 8.69 -3.50 7.21
N PHE A 136 8.56 -3.12 5.95
CA PHE A 136 9.06 -1.86 5.37
C PHE A 136 10.50 -1.47 5.77
N SER A 137 11.37 -2.46 5.87
CA SER A 137 12.80 -2.30 6.22
C SER A 137 13.68 -3.26 5.42
N GLY A 138 15.00 -3.11 5.50
CA GLY A 138 15.95 -3.94 4.77
C GLY A 138 17.35 -3.87 5.36
N ALA A 139 18.21 -4.82 4.98
CA ALA A 139 19.54 -5.03 5.57
C ALA A 139 19.54 -5.19 7.10
N ASN A 140 18.46 -5.74 7.65
CA ASN A 140 18.28 -5.95 9.08
C ASN A 140 19.12 -7.15 9.57
N LYS A 141 19.53 -7.11 10.84
CA LYS A 141 20.21 -8.22 11.50
C LYS A 141 19.64 -8.36 12.90
N ASP A 142 19.21 -9.57 13.26
CA ASP A 142 18.77 -9.91 14.62
C ASP A 142 17.63 -9.03 15.15
N CYS A 143 16.62 -8.78 14.29
CA CYS A 143 15.45 -7.93 14.57
C CYS A 143 14.17 -8.74 14.80
#